data_AF-A0A1Q4YJ53-F1
#
_entry.id   AF-A0A1Q4YJ53-F1
#
_cell.length_a   1.000
_cell.length_b   1.000
_cell.length_c   1.000
_cell.angle_alpha   90.00
_cell.angle_beta   90.00
_cell.angle_gamma   90.00
#
_symmetry.space_group_name_H-M   'P 1'
#
loop_
_entity.id
_entity.type
_entity.pdbx_description
1 polymer ?
#
loop_
_entity_poly.entity_id
_entity_poly.type
_entity_poly.pdbx_seq_one_letter_code
_entity_poly.pdbx_strand_id
1 'polypeptide(L)'
;MVLVSTAEPGALDEESHAGIRAMTAFSPRLRQVLGAARPELPGGSAADVEVGVLEALRRSVEVLSAKTPDEAAAFPAAVLAVCAEVAGADGRVGAAEDAVLGKVRAALEG
;
A
#
# COMPACT_ATOMS: atom_id res chain seq x y z
N MET A 1 -0.62 -3.65 -0.37
CA MET A 1 -0.54 -5.12 -0.34
C MET A 1 -1.88 -5.75 -0.65
N VAL A 2 -2.85 -5.73 0.28
CA VAL A 2 -4.14 -6.45 0.11
C VAL A 2 -4.84 -6.13 -1.20
N LEU A 3 -4.96 -4.84 -1.59
CA LEU A 3 -5.63 -4.48 -2.85
C LEU A 3 -4.93 -5.02 -4.11
N VAL A 4 -3.59 -5.10 -4.09
CA VAL A 4 -2.80 -5.57 -5.23
C VAL A 4 -2.88 -7.10 -5.32
N SER A 5 -2.61 -7.78 -4.20
CA SER A 5 -2.69 -9.24 -4.06
C SER A 5 -4.08 -9.84 -4.30
N THR A 6 -5.14 -9.04 -4.28
CA THR A 6 -6.52 -9.48 -4.58
C THR A 6 -7.01 -9.03 -5.95
N ALA A 7 -6.23 -8.22 -6.69
CA ALA A 7 -6.65 -7.72 -7.99
C ALA A 7 -6.61 -8.81 -9.06
N GLU A 8 -5.64 -9.71 -8.99
CA GLU A 8 -5.52 -10.90 -9.84
C GLU A 8 -5.11 -12.14 -9.02
N PRO A 9 -5.48 -13.37 -9.44
CA PRO A 9 -5.03 -14.58 -8.76
C PRO A 9 -3.53 -14.82 -9.03
N GLY A 10 -2.69 -14.65 -8.01
CA GLY A 10 -1.24 -14.87 -8.05
C GLY A 10 -0.72 -15.83 -6.98
N ALA A 11 0.61 -15.92 -6.85
CA ALA A 11 1.28 -16.74 -5.85
C ALA A 11 1.33 -16.02 -4.49
N LEU A 12 0.27 -16.17 -3.69
CA LEU A 12 0.10 -15.51 -2.38
C LEU A 12 1.32 -15.60 -1.45
N ASP A 13 2.08 -16.70 -1.50
CA ASP A 13 3.29 -16.89 -0.71
C ASP A 13 4.46 -16.01 -1.18
N GLU A 14 4.61 -15.82 -2.49
CA GLU A 14 5.65 -14.97 -3.11
C GLU A 14 5.32 -13.49 -2.88
N GLU A 15 4.06 -13.13 -3.03
CA GLU A 15 3.53 -11.79 -2.77
C GLU A 15 3.68 -11.38 -1.29
N SER A 16 3.45 -12.31 -0.36
CA SER A 16 3.63 -12.06 1.07
C SER A 16 5.10 -11.78 1.43
N HIS A 17 6.04 -12.53 0.84
CA HIS A 17 7.48 -12.29 1.03
C HIS A 17 7.93 -11.00 0.34
N ALA A 18 7.43 -10.69 -0.85
CA ALA A 18 7.68 -9.43 -1.55
C ALA A 18 7.21 -8.24 -0.71
N GLY A 19 6.03 -8.36 -0.10
CA GLY A 19 5.49 -7.42 0.86
C GLY A 19 6.39 -7.11 2.04
N ILE A 20 6.88 -8.16 2.70
CA ILE A 20 7.80 -8.04 3.84
C ILE A 20 9.11 -7.36 3.42
N ARG A 21 9.68 -7.73 2.27
CA ARG A 21 10.87 -7.07 1.73
C ARG A 21 10.59 -5.60 1.44
N ALA A 22 9.48 -5.31 0.79
CA ALA A 22 9.16 -3.96 0.36
C ALA A 22 8.93 -2.99 1.54
N MET A 23 8.68 -3.49 2.76
CA MET A 23 8.68 -2.65 3.97
C MET A 23 9.98 -1.87 4.17
N THR A 24 11.11 -2.30 3.60
CA THR A 24 12.36 -1.53 3.63
C THR A 24 12.28 -0.18 2.91
N ALA A 25 11.28 0.03 2.04
CA ALA A 25 11.03 1.31 1.38
C ALA A 25 10.59 2.41 2.37
N PHE A 26 10.06 2.03 3.54
CA PHE A 26 9.66 2.97 4.57
C PHE A 26 10.84 3.41 5.45
N SER A 27 10.77 4.65 5.94
CA SER A 27 11.70 5.15 6.95
C SER A 27 11.70 4.25 8.20
N PRO A 28 12.78 4.22 9.00
CA PRO A 28 12.83 3.42 10.23
C PRO A 28 11.67 3.73 11.19
N ARG A 29 11.26 5.00 11.27
CA ARG A 29 10.14 5.45 12.10
C ARG A 29 8.82 4.87 11.60
N LEU A 30 8.53 4.99 10.31
CA LEU A 30 7.30 4.44 9.75
C LEU A 30 7.26 2.91 9.86
N ARG A 31 8.39 2.24 9.65
CA ARG A 31 8.51 0.78 9.89
C ARG A 31 8.19 0.40 11.33
N GLN A 32 8.64 1.20 12.31
CA GLN A 32 8.32 0.96 13.71
C GLN A 32 6.82 1.11 13.99
N VAL A 33 6.18 2.12 13.42
CA VAL A 33 4.72 2.34 13.57
C VAL A 33 3.93 1.21 12.93
N LEU A 34 4.25 0.86 11.67
CA LEU A 34 3.59 -0.22 10.93
C LEU A 34 3.83 -1.60 11.56
N GLY A 35 4.97 -1.80 12.21
CA GLY A 35 5.29 -3.03 12.94
C GLY A 35 4.62 -3.13 14.32
N ALA A 36 4.25 -1.99 14.92
CA ALA A 36 3.63 -1.98 16.25
C ALA A 36 2.17 -2.43 16.25
N ALA A 37 1.44 -2.20 15.16
CA ALA A 37 0.07 -2.66 15.00
C ALA A 37 -0.24 -2.93 13.53
N ARG A 38 -0.87 -4.07 13.24
CA ARG A 38 -1.39 -4.31 11.89
C ARG A 38 -2.58 -3.37 11.64
N PRO A 39 -2.67 -2.75 10.46
CA PRO A 39 -3.84 -1.97 10.11
C PRO A 39 -5.08 -2.88 10.05
N GLU A 40 -6.17 -2.43 10.67
CA GLU A 40 -7.47 -3.08 10.53
C GLU A 40 -8.01 -2.78 9.15
N LEU A 41 -8.43 -3.83 8.44
CA LEU A 41 -9.11 -3.67 7.16
C LEU A 41 -10.60 -3.45 7.40
N PRO A 42 -11.25 -2.58 6.60
CA PRO A 42 -12.71 -2.47 6.61
C PRO A 42 -13.32 -3.85 6.35
N GLY A 43 -14.32 -4.25 7.14
CA GLY A 43 -15.14 -5.41 6.79
C GLY A 43 -16.09 -5.08 5.65
N GLY A 44 -16.51 -6.09 4.86
CA GLY A 44 -17.49 -5.91 3.79
C GLY A 44 -17.10 -6.62 2.50
N SER A 45 -17.62 -6.12 1.39
CA SER A 45 -17.26 -6.58 0.05
C SER A 45 -15.83 -6.13 -0.33
N ALA A 46 -15.26 -6.72 -1.38
CA ALA A 46 -13.96 -6.29 -1.90
C ALA A 46 -13.94 -4.80 -2.30
N ALA A 47 -15.08 -4.25 -2.75
CA ALA A 47 -15.23 -2.84 -3.04
C ALA A 47 -15.19 -1.97 -1.77
N ASP A 48 -15.79 -2.42 -0.67
CA ASP A 48 -15.75 -1.70 0.62
C ASP A 48 -14.33 -1.67 1.19
N VAL A 49 -13.59 -2.78 1.03
CA VAL A 49 -12.16 -2.86 1.38
C VAL A 49 -11.36 -1.87 0.54
N GLU A 50 -11.57 -1.82 -0.78
CA GLU A 50 -10.89 -0.86 -1.67
C GLU A 50 -11.12 0.59 -1.23
N VAL A 51 -12.39 0.97 -1.04
CA VAL A 51 -12.75 2.32 -0.62
C VAL A 51 -12.08 2.68 0.71
N GLY A 52 -12.20 1.83 1.72
CA GLY A 52 -11.65 2.14 3.04
C GLY A 52 -10.13 2.15 3.08
N VAL A 53 -9.45 1.33 2.27
CA VAL A 53 -7.98 1.41 2.14
C VAL A 53 -7.55 2.72 1.47
N LEU A 54 -8.23 3.16 0.41
CA LEU A 54 -7.91 4.43 -0.25
C LEU A 54 -8.18 5.64 0.67
N GLU A 55 -9.24 5.59 1.49
CA GLU A 55 -9.50 6.60 2.52
C GLU A 55 -8.44 6.62 3.61
N ALA A 56 -7.99 5.45 4.07
CA ALA A 56 -6.92 5.35 5.06
C ALA A 56 -5.58 5.92 4.53
N LEU A 57 -5.28 5.73 3.25
CA LEU A 57 -4.09 6.32 2.61
C LEU A 57 -4.15 7.85 2.57
N ARG A 58 -5.28 8.42 2.12
CA ARG A 58 -5.50 9.88 2.18
C ARG A 58 -5.32 10.41 3.59
N ARG A 59 -5.96 9.76 4.56
CA ARG A 59 -5.87 10.16 5.97
C ARG A 59 -4.45 10.05 6.52
N SER A 60 -3.68 9.06 6.07
CA SER A 60 -2.27 8.91 6.46
C SER A 60 -1.43 10.08 5.96
N VAL A 61 -1.60 10.49 4.70
CA VAL A 61 -0.92 11.66 4.13
C VAL A 61 -1.28 12.93 4.90
N GLU A 62 -2.56 13.15 5.22
CA GLU A 62 -2.99 14.29 6.03
C GLU A 62 -2.32 14.31 7.42
N VAL A 63 -2.32 13.16 8.11
CA VAL A 63 -1.73 13.02 9.45
C VAL A 63 -0.23 13.26 9.41
N LEU A 64 0.47 12.68 8.43
CA LEU A 64 1.91 12.88 8.26
C LEU A 64 2.22 14.32 7.89
N SER A 65 1.46 14.94 6.99
CA SER A 65 1.67 16.34 6.60
C SER A 65 1.50 17.28 7.80
N ALA A 66 0.57 16.97 8.72
CA ALA A 66 0.34 17.76 9.92
C ALA A 66 1.39 17.54 11.04
N LYS A 67 2.00 16.35 11.12
CA LYS A 67 2.84 15.96 12.26
C LYS A 67 4.33 15.82 11.93
N THR A 68 4.64 15.36 10.73
CA THR A 68 5.97 14.99 10.24
C THR A 68 6.04 15.23 8.71
N PRO A 69 6.14 16.48 8.26
CA PRO A 69 6.13 16.82 6.82
C PRO A 69 7.25 16.15 6.01
N ASP A 70 8.38 15.86 6.67
CA ASP A 70 9.50 15.09 6.15
C ASP A 70 9.10 13.66 5.75
N GLU A 71 8.32 12.98 6.61
CA GLU A 71 7.77 11.66 6.31
C GLU A 71 6.66 11.73 5.25
N ALA A 72 5.86 12.81 5.25
CA ALA A 72 4.80 13.01 4.27
C ALA A 72 5.33 13.08 2.83
N ALA A 73 6.51 13.67 2.63
CA ALA A 73 7.15 13.74 1.31
C ALA A 73 7.64 12.38 0.80
N ALA A 74 8.07 11.49 1.71
CA ALA A 74 8.61 10.17 1.36
C ALA A 74 7.55 9.06 1.31
N PHE A 75 6.45 9.23 2.06
CA PHE A 75 5.44 8.20 2.24
C PHE A 75 4.75 7.75 0.94
N PRO A 76 4.27 8.64 0.05
CA PRO A 76 3.67 8.24 -1.23
C PRO A 76 4.59 7.36 -2.08
N ALA A 77 5.85 7.76 -2.22
CA ALA A 77 6.83 7.02 -3.01
C ALA A 77 7.09 5.63 -2.41
N ALA A 78 7.18 5.53 -1.08
CA ALA A 78 7.36 4.26 -0.39
C ALA A 78 6.15 3.31 -0.56
N VAL A 79 4.92 3.83 -0.44
CA VAL A 79 3.69 3.03 -0.65
C VAL A 79 3.62 2.51 -2.09
N LEU A 80 3.92 3.36 -3.08
CA LEU A 80 3.93 2.95 -4.49
C LEU A 80 5.01 1.91 -4.79
N ALA A 81 6.21 2.06 -4.22
CA ALA A 81 7.28 1.07 -4.33
C ALA A 81 6.83 -0.29 -3.76
N VAL A 82 6.15 -0.29 -2.60
CA VAL A 82 5.60 -1.52 -2.01
C VAL A 82 4.57 -2.17 -2.91
N CYS A 83 3.65 -1.40 -3.48
CA CYS A 83 2.64 -1.96 -4.38
C CYS A 83 3.26 -2.49 -5.68
N ALA A 84 4.27 -1.82 -6.23
CA ALA A 84 4.98 -2.26 -7.43
C ALA A 84 5.77 -3.56 -7.22
N GLU A 85 6.48 -3.68 -6.09
CA GLU A 85 7.22 -4.90 -5.72
C GLU A 85 6.29 -6.11 -5.54
N VAL A 86 5.06 -5.88 -5.05
CA VAL A 86 4.07 -6.95 -4.86
C VAL A 86 3.41 -7.34 -6.18
N ALA A 87 3.02 -6.36 -7.01
CA ALA A 87 2.47 -6.64 -8.34
C ALA A 87 3.49 -7.38 -9.22
N GLY A 88 4.77 -7.01 -9.14
CA GLY A 88 5.83 -7.68 -9.91
C GLY A 88 6.29 -9.03 -9.35
N ALA A 89 5.72 -9.52 -8.24
CA ALA A 89 6.25 -10.68 -7.53
C ALA A 89 6.17 -11.99 -8.34
N ASP A 90 5.13 -12.16 -9.16
CA ASP A 90 4.95 -13.33 -10.02
C ASP A 90 5.60 -13.15 -11.42
N GLY A 91 6.30 -12.02 -11.63
CA GLY A 91 6.97 -11.66 -12.87
C GLY A 91 6.07 -11.02 -13.95
N ARG A 92 4.79 -10.75 -13.66
CA ARG A 92 3.87 -10.05 -14.56
C ARG A 92 3.08 -9.00 -13.78
N VAL A 93 2.86 -7.82 -14.37
CA VAL A 93 1.89 -6.86 -13.83
C VAL A 93 0.65 -6.92 -14.71
N GLY A 94 -0.47 -7.31 -14.11
CA GLY A 94 -1.75 -7.40 -14.78
C GLY A 94 -2.43 -6.05 -15.00
N ALA A 95 -3.39 -6.01 -15.93
CA ALA A 95 -4.15 -4.78 -16.20
C ALA A 95 -4.99 -4.33 -14.99
N ALA A 96 -5.46 -5.27 -14.16
CA ALA A 96 -6.20 -4.96 -12.95
C ALA A 96 -5.28 -4.40 -11.84
N GLU A 97 -4.06 -4.93 -11.71
CA GLU A 97 -3.07 -4.43 -10.75
C GLU A 97 -2.61 -3.01 -11.10
N ASP A 98 -2.38 -2.73 -12.39
CA ASP A 98 -2.06 -1.39 -12.89
C ASP A 98 -3.20 -0.40 -12.60
N ALA A 99 -4.45 -0.82 -12.77
CA ALA A 99 -5.61 0.01 -12.43
C ALA A 99 -5.66 0.33 -10.92
N VAL A 100 -5.35 -0.65 -10.05
CA VAL A 100 -5.26 -0.45 -8.59
C VAL A 100 -4.10 0.48 -8.24
N LEU A 101 -2.93 0.33 -8.86
CA LEU A 101 -1.79 1.24 -8.69
C LEU A 101 -2.15 2.68 -9.05
N GLY A 102 -2.93 2.88 -10.12
CA GLY A 102 -3.46 4.19 -10.50
C GLY A 102 -4.35 4.82 -9.42
N LYS A 103 -5.28 4.04 -8.84
CA LYS A 103 -6.14 4.50 -7.74
C LYS A 103 -5.33 4.84 -6.48
N VAL A 104 -4.35 4.01 -6.14
CA VAL A 104 -3.45 4.24 -4.98
C VAL A 104 -2.65 5.52 -5.18
N ARG A 105 -2.09 5.76 -6.37
CA ARG A 105 -1.38 7.00 -6.69
C ARG A 105 -2.29 8.21 -6.52
N ALA A 106 -3.48 8.19 -7.11
CA ALA A 106 -4.44 9.29 -6.99
C ALA A 106 -4.85 9.57 -5.54
N ALA A 107 -4.96 8.54 -4.69
CA ALA A 107 -5.25 8.71 -3.28
C ALA A 107 -4.08 9.31 -2.47
N LEU A 108 -2.83 9.18 -2.93
CA LEU A 108 -1.65 9.71 -2.25
C LEU A 108 -1.29 11.14 -2.70
N GLU A 109 -1.78 11.57 -3.86
CA GLU A 109 -1.59 12.92 -4.42
C GLU A 109 -2.68 13.92 -3.98
N GLY A 110 -3.75 13.43 -3.33
CA GLY A 110 -4.94 14.19 -2.92
C GLY A 110 -4.74 15.08 -1.70
#